data_AF-A0A1E3PHR2-F1
#
_entry.id   AF-A0A1E3PHR2-F1
#
_cell.length_a   1.000
_cell.length_b   1.000
_cell.length_c   1.000
_cell.angle_alpha   90.00
_cell.angle_beta   90.00
_cell.angle_gamma   90.00
#
_symmetry.space_group_name_H-M   'P 1'
#
loop_
_entity.id
_entity.type
_entity.pdbx_description
1 polymer ?
#
loop_
_entity_poly.entity_id
_entity_poly.type
_entity_poly.pdbx_seq_one_letter_code
_entity_poly.pdbx_strand_id
1 'polypeptide(L)'
;MFALRRAAAQAPKATLRRANHHGAAPVDPSLIRAAHPWGANPAAGQAFKQTIDAAEHHAVSTTSLWKKVSIFVVVPAIVATAVNTYFVEVKHAEHRAHRVAESEENWPAEFGYQNVRVRSFFWGDGDKTLFWTDKVNRHKQE
;
A
#
# COMPACT_ATOMS: atom_id res chain seq x y z
N MET A 1 -9.79 56.40 44.75
CA MET A 1 -9.09 55.68 43.68
C MET A 1 -10.13 54.96 42.82
N PHE A 2 -10.45 55.47 41.63
CA PHE A 2 -11.39 54.83 40.70
C PHE A 2 -10.61 54.23 39.53
N ALA A 3 -10.74 52.91 39.33
CA ALA A 3 -10.09 52.17 38.25
C ALA A 3 -10.93 52.23 36.97
N LEU A 4 -10.37 52.77 35.89
CA LEU A 4 -10.95 52.66 34.54
C LEU A 4 -10.70 51.26 33.98
N ARG A 5 -11.76 50.47 33.80
CA ARG A 5 -11.74 49.25 32.99
C ARG A 5 -11.89 49.62 31.51
N ARG A 6 -10.87 49.36 30.69
CA ARG A 6 -10.99 49.34 29.22
C ARG A 6 -11.77 48.09 28.81
N ALA A 7 -12.91 48.27 28.15
CA ALA A 7 -13.60 47.19 27.46
C ALA A 7 -12.89 46.89 26.13
N ALA A 8 -12.39 45.66 25.97
CA ALA A 8 -11.91 45.17 24.68
C ALA A 8 -13.12 44.74 23.84
N ALA A 9 -13.35 45.38 22.71
CA ALA A 9 -14.37 44.94 21.76
C ALA A 9 -13.91 43.62 21.10
N GLN A 10 -14.70 42.55 21.25
CA GLN A 10 -14.48 41.29 20.54
C GLN A 10 -14.93 41.42 19.09
N ALA A 11 -14.05 41.09 18.15
CA ALA A 11 -14.38 41.02 16.74
C ALA A 11 -15.36 39.86 16.46
N PRO A 12 -16.33 40.02 15.54
CA PRO A 12 -17.26 38.96 15.22
C PRO A 12 -16.52 37.80 14.55
N LYS A 13 -16.63 36.60 15.14
CA LYS A 13 -16.15 35.36 14.52
C LYS A 13 -17.07 35.04 13.35
N ALA A 14 -16.65 35.36 12.13
CA ALA A 14 -17.34 34.90 10.93
C ALA A 14 -17.20 33.38 10.83
N THR A 15 -18.28 32.66 11.12
CA THR A 15 -18.35 31.21 10.99
C THR A 15 -18.40 30.86 9.50
N LEU A 16 -17.26 30.51 8.90
CA LEU A 16 -17.23 29.92 7.56
C LEU A 16 -17.89 28.52 7.63
N ARG A 17 -19.17 28.44 7.26
CA ARG A 17 -19.83 27.17 6.96
C ARG A 17 -19.11 26.55 5.76
N ARG A 18 -18.27 25.54 6.02
CA ARG A 18 -17.60 24.76 4.99
C ARG A 18 -18.67 23.99 4.23
N ALA A 19 -19.05 24.49 3.06
CA ALA A 19 -19.96 23.78 2.19
C ALA A 19 -19.14 22.74 1.41
N ASN A 20 -19.41 21.46 1.67
CA ASN A 20 -18.87 20.36 0.88
C ASN A 20 -19.53 20.42 -0.49
N HIS A 21 -18.81 20.94 -1.48
CA HIS A 21 -19.25 20.95 -2.87
C HIS A 21 -18.29 20.09 -3.70
N HIS A 22 -18.72 18.87 -4.04
CA HIS A 22 -18.11 18.03 -5.07
C HIS A 22 -18.46 18.51 -6.50
N GLY A 23 -18.81 19.78 -6.66
CA GLY A 23 -19.03 20.43 -7.95
C GLY A 23 -18.09 21.63 -8.04
N ALA A 24 -17.33 21.71 -9.12
CA ALA A 24 -16.46 22.84 -9.44
C ALA A 24 -17.31 24.07 -9.80
N ALA A 25 -18.06 24.62 -8.86
CA ALA A 25 -18.59 25.97 -8.98
C ALA A 25 -17.38 26.93 -9.02
N PRO A 26 -17.35 27.92 -9.93
CA PRO A 26 -16.28 28.91 -9.93
C PRO A 26 -16.32 29.63 -8.59
N VAL A 27 -15.33 29.36 -7.75
CA VAL A 27 -15.23 29.98 -6.43
C VAL A 27 -14.98 31.46 -6.67
N ASP A 28 -15.89 32.31 -6.21
CA ASP A 28 -15.76 33.76 -6.33
C ASP A 28 -14.43 34.19 -5.67
N PRO A 29 -13.47 34.75 -6.44
CA PRO A 29 -12.17 35.15 -5.90
C PRO A 29 -12.27 36.17 -4.76
N SER A 30 -13.37 36.93 -4.70
CA SER A 30 -13.63 37.90 -3.63
C SER A 30 -13.91 37.24 -2.29
N LEU A 31 -14.57 36.08 -2.28
CA LEU A 31 -14.87 35.31 -1.06
C LEU A 31 -13.63 34.61 -0.50
N ILE A 32 -12.72 34.13 -1.37
CA ILE A 32 -11.42 33.61 -0.96
C ILE A 32 -10.56 34.74 -0.36
N ARG A 33 -10.55 35.91 -0.99
CA ARG A 33 -9.83 37.09 -0.50
C ARG A 33 -10.37 37.58 0.85
N ALA A 34 -11.67 37.50 1.07
CA ALA A 34 -12.30 37.83 2.36
C ALA A 34 -12.00 36.79 3.46
N ALA A 35 -11.82 35.52 3.09
CA ALA A 35 -11.52 34.43 4.04
C ALA A 35 -10.06 34.43 4.55
N HIS A 36 -9.16 35.17 3.91
CA HIS A 36 -7.77 35.35 4.34
C HIS A 36 -7.53 36.82 4.75
N PRO A 37 -7.76 37.18 6.03
CA PRO A 37 -7.71 38.57 6.51
C PRO A 37 -6.30 39.19 6.52
N TRP A 38 -5.28 38.42 6.18
CA TRP A 38 -3.90 38.88 5.98
C TRP A 38 -3.71 39.12 4.48
N GLY A 39 -3.41 40.36 4.09
CA GLY A 39 -3.27 40.74 2.69
C GLY A 39 -2.33 39.82 1.90
N ALA A 40 -2.57 39.67 0.60
CA ALA A 40 -1.75 38.83 -0.26
C ALA A 40 -0.26 39.22 -0.15
N ASN A 41 0.61 38.26 0.15
CA ASN A 41 2.06 38.48 0.19
C ASN A 41 2.66 37.99 -1.14
N PRO A 42 2.89 38.88 -2.12
CA PRO A 42 3.43 38.50 -3.42
C PRO A 42 4.84 37.89 -3.31
N ALA A 43 5.66 38.32 -2.36
CA ALA A 43 7.01 37.77 -2.15
C ALA A 43 6.95 36.31 -1.71
N ALA A 44 6.08 35.97 -0.74
CA ALA A 44 5.87 34.59 -0.31
C ALA A 44 5.29 33.72 -1.44
N GLY A 45 4.39 34.27 -2.25
CA GLY A 45 3.83 33.57 -3.41
C GLY A 45 4.87 33.27 -4.50
N GLN A 46 5.80 34.20 -4.76
CA GLN A 46 6.90 33.97 -5.70
C GLN A 46 7.92 32.96 -5.16
N ALA A 47 8.28 33.05 -3.88
CA ALA A 47 9.14 32.07 -3.24
C ALA A 47 8.54 30.65 -3.34
N PHE A 48 7.23 30.51 -3.10
CA PHE A 48 6.54 29.22 -3.25
C PHE A 48 6.63 28.68 -4.69
N LYS A 49 6.38 29.51 -5.72
CA LYS A 49 6.54 29.10 -7.12
C LYS A 49 7.96 28.60 -7.43
N GLN A 50 8.97 29.32 -6.95
CA GLN A 50 10.37 28.90 -7.10
C GLN A 50 10.65 27.54 -6.45
N THR A 51 10.01 27.24 -5.31
CA THR A 51 10.18 25.92 -4.67
C THR A 51 9.59 24.79 -5.51
N ILE A 52 8.46 25.02 -6.20
CA ILE A 52 7.85 24.05 -7.09
C ILE A 52 8.74 23.81 -8.31
N ASP A 53 9.22 24.87 -8.96
CA ASP A 53 10.10 24.77 -10.11
C ASP A 53 11.40 24.03 -9.76
N ALA A 54 11.98 24.33 -8.58
CA ALA A 54 13.17 23.64 -8.08
C ALA A 54 12.91 22.16 -7.79
N ALA A 55 11.74 21.82 -7.22
CA ALA A 55 11.35 20.44 -6.95
C ALA A 55 11.14 19.66 -8.25
N GLU A 56 10.51 20.26 -9.26
CA GLU A 56 10.31 19.65 -10.58
C GLU A 56 11.66 19.38 -11.25
N HIS A 57 12.56 20.37 -11.27
CA HIS A 57 13.88 20.20 -11.85
C HIS A 57 14.69 19.09 -11.16
N HIS A 58 14.61 19.00 -9.82
CA HIS A 58 15.25 17.92 -9.06
C HIS A 58 14.60 16.55 -9.32
N ALA A 59 13.28 16.50 -9.52
CA ALA A 59 12.55 15.27 -9.85
C ALA A 59 13.00 14.67 -11.19
N VAL A 60 13.32 15.50 -12.18
CA VAL A 60 13.78 15.05 -13.50
C VAL A 60 15.10 14.27 -13.40
N SER A 61 16.08 14.81 -12.67
CA SER A 61 17.40 14.17 -12.54
C SER A 61 17.32 12.90 -11.69
N THR A 62 16.59 12.94 -10.57
CA THR A 62 16.43 11.80 -9.66
C THR A 62 15.66 10.65 -10.32
N THR A 63 14.59 10.94 -11.07
CA THR A 63 13.83 9.92 -11.81
C THR A 63 14.71 9.24 -12.85
N SER A 64 15.53 10.02 -13.56
CA SER A 64 16.47 9.48 -14.55
C SER A 64 17.53 8.57 -13.92
N LEU A 65 18.03 8.92 -12.74
CA LEU A 65 18.95 8.08 -11.96
C LEU A 65 18.29 6.77 -11.56
N TRP A 66 17.11 6.82 -10.93
CA TRP A 66 16.41 5.61 -10.46
C TRP A 66 16.01 4.69 -11.60
N LYS A 67 15.60 5.22 -12.74
CA LYS A 67 15.33 4.42 -13.95
C LYS A 67 16.57 3.63 -14.38
N LYS A 68 17.75 4.26 -14.35
CA LYS A 68 19.02 3.58 -14.67
C LYS A 68 19.33 2.49 -13.65
N VAL A 69 19.19 2.77 -12.35
CA VAL A 69 19.42 1.76 -11.30
C VAL A 69 18.47 0.56 -11.47
N SER A 70 17.18 0.80 -11.71
CA SER A 70 16.22 -0.28 -11.96
C SER A 70 16.62 -1.15 -13.16
N ILE A 71 17.05 -0.54 -14.27
CA ILE A 71 17.39 -1.31 -15.47
C ILE A 71 18.76 -1.98 -15.35
N PHE A 72 19.78 -1.30 -14.84
CA PHE A 72 21.15 -1.80 -14.87
C PHE A 72 21.55 -2.61 -13.64
N VAL A 73 20.82 -2.50 -12.53
CA VAL A 73 21.12 -3.24 -11.30
C VAL A 73 20.02 -4.25 -11.01
N VAL A 74 18.76 -3.79 -10.96
CA VAL A 74 17.66 -4.66 -10.54
C VAL A 74 17.35 -5.73 -11.58
N VAL A 75 17.32 -5.41 -12.88
CA VAL A 75 17.05 -6.42 -13.92
C VAL A 75 18.12 -7.52 -13.92
N PRO A 76 19.44 -7.24 -13.93
CA PRO A 76 20.44 -8.30 -13.80
C PRO A 76 20.34 -9.11 -12.50
N ALA A 77 20.02 -8.45 -11.38
CA ALA A 77 19.83 -9.15 -10.11
C ALA A 77 18.64 -10.12 -10.17
N ILE A 78 17.51 -9.71 -10.77
CA ILE A 78 16.34 -10.57 -10.98
C ILE A 78 16.69 -11.74 -11.91
N VAL A 79 17.44 -11.50 -12.98
CA VAL A 79 17.85 -12.58 -13.90
C VAL A 79 18.72 -13.61 -13.15
N ALA A 80 19.69 -13.14 -12.36
CA ALA A 80 20.55 -14.02 -11.57
C ALA A 80 19.76 -14.86 -10.56
N THR A 81 18.83 -14.25 -9.83
CA THR A 81 17.98 -14.98 -8.87
C THR A 81 17.00 -15.92 -9.56
N ALA A 82 16.42 -15.51 -10.69
CA ALA A 82 15.52 -16.35 -11.48
C ALA A 82 16.21 -17.62 -11.99
N VAL A 83 17.46 -17.51 -12.47
CA VAL A 83 18.24 -18.68 -12.90
C VAL A 83 18.51 -19.62 -11.72
N ASN A 84 18.88 -19.08 -10.55
CA ASN A 84 19.09 -19.89 -9.35
C ASN A 84 17.81 -20.61 -8.91
N THR A 85 16.70 -19.87 -8.80
CA THR A 85 15.40 -20.44 -8.41
C THR A 85 14.90 -21.44 -9.43
N TYR A 86 15.15 -21.24 -10.72
CA TYR A 86 14.79 -22.20 -11.76
C TYR A 86 15.45 -23.57 -11.52
N PHE A 87 16.76 -23.62 -11.26
CA PHE A 87 17.43 -24.89 -10.97
C PHE A 87 16.92 -25.57 -9.70
N VAL A 88 16.61 -24.79 -8.67
CA VAL A 88 16.01 -25.32 -7.44
C VAL A 88 14.60 -25.85 -7.70
N GLU A 89 13.81 -25.15 -8.49
CA GLU A 89 12.43 -25.53 -8.79
C GLU A 89 12.35 -26.78 -9.67
N VAL A 90 13.27 -26.97 -10.63
CA VAL A 90 13.36 -28.21 -11.42
C VAL A 90 13.57 -29.43 -10.49
N LYS A 91 14.49 -29.33 -9.53
CA LYS A 91 14.69 -30.39 -8.51
C LYS A 91 13.45 -30.61 -7.65
N HIS A 92 12.76 -29.55 -7.26
CA HIS A 92 11.51 -29.68 -6.51
C HIS A 92 10.40 -30.31 -7.36
N ALA A 93 10.33 -30.02 -8.66
CA ALA A 93 9.37 -30.64 -9.56
C ALA A 93 9.59 -32.16 -9.68
N GLU A 94 10.85 -32.59 -9.83
CA GLU A 94 11.24 -34.00 -9.82
C GLU A 94 10.90 -34.67 -8.47
N HIS A 95 11.25 -34.04 -7.34
CA HIS A 95 10.91 -34.55 -6.02
C HIS A 95 9.40 -34.66 -5.80
N ARG A 96 8.61 -33.70 -6.30
CA ARG A 96 7.14 -33.77 -6.23
C ARG A 96 6.61 -34.92 -7.08
N ALA A 97 7.17 -35.15 -8.28
CA ALA A 97 6.76 -36.27 -9.13
C ALA A 97 7.01 -37.62 -8.44
N HIS A 98 8.17 -37.80 -7.81
CA HIS A 98 8.48 -39.02 -7.04
C HIS A 98 7.52 -39.21 -5.86
N ARG A 99 7.27 -38.17 -5.04
CA ARG A 99 6.36 -38.27 -3.89
C ARG A 99 4.92 -38.59 -4.28
N VAL A 100 4.47 -38.09 -5.43
CA VAL A 100 3.10 -38.36 -5.92
C VAL A 100 2.96 -39.80 -6.42
N ALA A 101 4.04 -40.39 -6.94
CA ALA A 101 4.05 -41.78 -7.39
C ALA A 101 4.06 -42.80 -6.24
N GLU A 102 4.33 -42.36 -5.00
CA GLU A 102 4.35 -43.21 -3.82
C GLU A 102 2.93 -43.62 -3.39
N SER A 103 2.76 -44.91 -3.08
CA SER A 103 1.48 -45.49 -2.69
C SER A 103 0.98 -44.95 -1.35
N GLU A 104 -0.33 -45.01 -1.12
CA GLU A 104 -0.94 -44.57 0.15
C GLU A 104 -0.45 -45.39 1.36
N GLU A 105 -0.06 -46.65 1.14
CA GLU A 105 0.47 -47.55 2.18
C GLU A 105 1.87 -47.12 2.63
N ASN A 106 2.70 -46.65 1.70
CA ASN A 106 4.04 -46.16 2.01
C ASN A 106 4.03 -44.71 2.52
N TRP A 107 2.90 -44.01 2.43
CA TRP A 107 2.78 -42.63 2.91
C TRP A 107 2.79 -42.59 4.45
N PRO A 108 3.65 -41.74 5.08
CA PRO A 108 3.74 -41.64 6.52
C PRO A 108 2.38 -41.43 7.19
N ALA A 109 2.19 -42.05 8.35
CA ALA A 109 0.98 -41.85 9.15
C ALA A 109 0.85 -40.39 9.55
N GLU A 110 -0.38 -39.88 9.52
CA GLU A 110 -0.69 -38.53 9.94
C GLU A 110 -0.63 -38.42 11.46
N PHE A 111 0.02 -37.38 11.99
CA PHE A 111 0.06 -37.13 13.43
C PHE A 111 -1.19 -36.36 13.88
N GLY A 112 -1.68 -36.57 15.10
CA GLY A 112 -2.91 -35.94 15.59
C GLY A 112 -2.91 -34.40 15.70
N TYR A 113 -1.77 -33.74 15.50
CA TYR A 113 -1.68 -32.27 15.38
C TYR A 113 -1.71 -31.79 13.92
N GLN A 114 -1.63 -32.69 12.95
CA GLN A 114 -1.76 -32.41 11.53
C GLN A 114 -3.23 -32.49 11.12
N ASN A 115 -3.58 -31.74 10.06
CA ASN A 115 -4.94 -31.50 9.56
C ASN A 115 -6.08 -31.45 10.60
N VAL A 116 -5.84 -30.86 11.78
CA VAL A 116 -6.90 -30.73 12.80
C VAL A 116 -8.06 -29.90 12.24
N ARG A 117 -9.29 -30.39 12.45
CA ARG A 117 -10.54 -29.68 12.12
C ARG A 117 -11.45 -29.64 13.35
N VAL A 118 -11.59 -28.46 13.96
CA VAL A 118 -12.54 -28.23 15.06
C VAL A 118 -13.96 -27.98 14.52
N ARG A 119 -14.04 -27.35 13.36
CA ARG A 119 -15.27 -27.11 12.59
C ARG A 119 -14.92 -27.32 11.12
N SER A 120 -15.85 -27.91 10.37
CA SER A 120 -15.72 -28.01 8.91
C SER A 120 -15.72 -26.62 8.28
N PHE A 121 -15.00 -26.47 7.18
CA PHE A 121 -15.07 -25.27 6.36
C PHE A 121 -16.49 -25.10 5.79
N PHE A 122 -16.90 -23.86 5.56
CA PHE A 122 -18.24 -23.54 5.05
C PHE A 122 -18.34 -23.64 3.51
N TRP A 123 -17.28 -24.10 2.84
CA TRP A 123 -17.22 -24.27 1.39
C TRP A 123 -16.73 -25.67 1.02
N GLY A 124 -16.97 -26.06 -0.23
CA GLY A 124 -16.47 -27.32 -0.78
C GLY A 124 -17.02 -28.53 -0.02
N ASP A 125 -16.12 -29.47 0.29
CA ASP A 125 -16.38 -30.67 1.10
C ASP A 125 -16.25 -30.44 2.60
N GLY A 126 -15.91 -29.22 3.02
CA GLY A 126 -15.72 -28.86 4.42
C GLY A 126 -14.38 -29.27 5.02
N ASP A 127 -13.47 -29.88 4.25
CA ASP A 127 -12.17 -30.35 4.75
C ASP A 127 -10.98 -29.69 4.05
N LYS A 128 -11.11 -29.35 2.77
CA LYS A 128 -10.02 -28.79 1.96
C LYS A 128 -9.89 -27.26 2.12
N THR A 129 -8.65 -26.81 2.30
CA THR A 129 -8.31 -25.37 2.34
C THR A 129 -8.32 -24.75 0.93
N LEU A 130 -8.25 -23.42 0.85
CA LEU A 130 -8.25 -22.68 -0.43
C LEU A 130 -7.09 -23.07 -1.36
N PHE A 131 -5.92 -23.38 -0.79
CA PHE A 131 -4.73 -23.81 -1.53
C PHE A 131 -4.42 -25.29 -1.29
N TRP A 132 -5.47 -26.12 -1.21
CA TRP A 132 -5.32 -27.57 -1.06
C TRP A 132 -4.96 -28.23 -2.39
N THR A 133 -3.93 -29.06 -2.39
CA THR A 133 -3.56 -29.88 -3.56
C THR A 133 -3.53 -31.35 -3.14
N ASP A 134 -4.45 -32.17 -3.66
CA ASP A 134 -4.61 -33.59 -3.30
C ASP A 134 -3.34 -34.43 -3.48
N LYS A 135 -2.44 -33.98 -4.37
CA LYS A 135 -1.15 -34.63 -4.62
C LYS A 135 -0.13 -34.46 -3.50
N VAL A 136 -0.23 -33.38 -2.71
CA VAL A 136 0.76 -32.98 -1.70
C VAL A 136 0.15 -32.98 -0.31
N ASN A 137 -1.09 -32.53 -0.21
CA ASN A 137 -1.85 -32.48 1.01
C ASN A 137 -2.80 -33.67 0.99
N ARG A 138 -2.49 -34.68 1.80
CA ARG A 138 -3.35 -35.83 2.03
C ARG A 138 -3.88 -35.72 3.46
N HIS A 139 -5.16 -36.02 3.65
CA HIS A 139 -5.76 -36.15 4.96
C HIS A 139 -6.29 -37.57 5.08
N LYS A 140 -5.70 -38.36 5.99
CA LYS A 140 -6.17 -39.72 6.27
C LYS A 140 -7.20 -39.60 7.39
N GLN A 141 -8.47 -39.70 7.02
CA GLN A 141 -9.54 -39.82 8.00
C GLN A 141 -9.47 -41.24 8.59
N GLU A 142 -9.23 -41.34 9.89
CA GLU A 142 -9.32 -42.59 10.65
C GLU A 142 -10.77 -43.10 10.73
#